data_AF-A0A166N6W4-F1
#
_entry.id   AF-A0A166N6W4-F1
#
_cell.length_a   1.000
_cell.length_b   1.000
_cell.length_c   1.000
_cell.angle_alpha   90.00
_cell.angle_beta   90.00
_cell.angle_gamma   90.00
#
_symmetry.space_group_name_H-M   'P 1'
#
loop_
_entity.id
_entity.type
_entity.pdbx_description
1 polymer ?
#
loop_
_entity_poly.entity_id
_entity_poly.type
_entity_poly.pdbx_seq_one_letter_code
_entity_poly.pdbx_strand_id
1 'polypeptide(L)'
;MPPTRPSEAAAQAKATRAAQKEAIKSEVTSLLSMFQDAVQASATKLDMTYEDLQAVTRLTLTEDKKSRPVTLWNACVAYSRDIHPGADWDEVLAEARSVKLRVEATIARPTTADEDAQEECRVVQDLLQQLRTRHDEDKVPVVKTKTQRGISSHVAHAIGRISKELDSLHKAFDVEYAVLLTRGTEASHIRPWVCSSPKADDFFSKRVEKELNDIALSMEGHVVFGAASDIFKGGKPVAARTLVPDALNKQLRELSGDSKAHIPWSKPELLETRYGVRIVGWPSSGENPIPFKPMTMMGHAQARRLHAMVLKGTLRLEKVTSTE
;
A
#
# COMPACT_ATOMS: atom_id res chain seq x y z
N MET A 1 -26.40 9.53 62.97
CA MET A 1 -26.56 10.29 61.72
C MET A 1 -27.77 9.73 60.98
N PRO A 2 -28.80 10.54 60.69
CA PRO A 2 -29.96 10.05 59.95
C PRO A 2 -29.54 9.62 58.54
N PRO A 3 -30.09 8.51 58.00
CA PRO A 3 -29.77 8.05 56.65
C PRO A 3 -30.23 9.09 55.63
N THR A 4 -29.31 9.56 54.80
CA THR A 4 -29.59 10.46 53.67
C THR A 4 -30.71 9.89 52.82
N ARG A 5 -31.73 10.69 52.55
CA ARG A 5 -32.92 10.27 51.79
C ARG A 5 -32.46 9.76 50.41
N PRO A 6 -33.03 8.65 49.88
CA PRO A 6 -32.63 8.04 48.61
C PRO A 6 -32.55 9.00 47.41
N SER A 7 -33.30 10.11 47.45
CA SER A 7 -33.28 11.16 46.41
C SER A 7 -32.02 12.03 46.41
N GLU A 8 -31.39 12.27 47.57
CA GLU A 8 -30.19 13.10 47.69
C GLU A 8 -28.95 12.35 47.23
N ALA A 9 -28.85 11.05 47.56
CA ALA A 9 -27.78 10.18 47.08
C ALA A 9 -27.82 10.01 45.54
N ALA A 10 -29.01 9.88 44.96
CA ALA A 10 -29.18 9.82 43.51
C ALA A 10 -28.83 11.16 42.82
N ALA A 11 -29.16 12.29 43.46
CA ALA A 11 -28.80 13.62 42.96
C ALA A 11 -27.29 13.86 43.02
N GLN A 12 -26.62 13.45 44.10
CA GLN A 12 -25.16 13.51 44.23
C GLN A 12 -24.45 12.59 43.22
N ALA A 13 -24.95 11.37 42.99
CA ALA A 13 -24.40 10.46 41.99
C ALA A 13 -24.56 11.00 40.55
N LYS A 14 -25.66 11.71 40.26
CA LYS A 14 -25.89 12.37 38.97
C LYS A 14 -24.98 13.58 38.79
N ALA A 15 -24.79 14.39 39.83
CA ALA A 15 -23.91 15.56 39.81
C ALA A 15 -22.43 15.15 39.63
N THR A 16 -21.98 14.12 40.34
CA THR A 16 -20.61 13.58 40.21
C THR A 16 -20.35 12.97 38.83
N ARG A 17 -21.31 12.23 38.25
CA ARG A 17 -21.20 11.75 36.86
C ARG A 17 -21.18 12.89 35.84
N ALA A 18 -21.95 13.96 36.06
CA ALA A 18 -21.95 15.13 35.18
C ALA A 18 -20.60 15.87 35.24
N ALA A 19 -20.07 16.07 36.44
CA ALA A 19 -18.75 16.68 36.65
C ALA A 19 -17.62 15.84 36.03
N GLN A 20 -17.65 14.51 36.19
CA GLN A 20 -16.70 13.61 35.53
C GLN A 20 -16.78 13.67 34.01
N LYS A 21 -17.99 13.74 33.44
CA LYS A 21 -18.17 13.89 31.99
C LYS A 21 -17.61 15.19 31.47
N GLU A 22 -17.82 16.30 32.17
CA GLU A 22 -17.25 17.59 31.76
C GLU A 22 -15.72 17.61 31.92
N ALA A 23 -15.16 17.01 32.97
CA ALA A 23 -13.71 16.86 33.11
C ALA A 23 -13.10 16.02 31.98
N ILE A 24 -13.74 14.91 31.58
CA ILE A 24 -13.30 14.10 30.44
C ILE A 24 -13.39 14.92 29.15
N LYS A 25 -14.47 15.68 28.96
CA LYS A 25 -14.66 16.50 27.76
C LYS A 25 -13.63 17.61 27.66
N SER A 26 -13.30 18.28 28.76
CA SER A 26 -12.25 19.30 28.78
C SER A 26 -10.87 18.71 28.45
N GLU A 27 -10.56 17.54 29.02
CA GLU A 27 -9.30 16.84 28.76
C GLU A 27 -9.18 16.40 27.30
N VAL A 28 -10.23 15.80 26.74
CA VAL A 28 -10.28 15.42 25.32
C VAL A 28 -10.14 16.64 24.41
N THR A 29 -10.76 17.76 24.75
CA THR A 29 -10.64 19.00 23.97
C THR A 29 -9.21 19.55 24.01
N SER A 30 -8.55 19.49 25.16
CA SER A 30 -7.14 19.88 25.31
C SER A 30 -6.21 19.00 24.47
N LEU A 31 -6.38 17.67 24.53
CA LEU A 31 -5.61 16.72 23.73
C LEU A 31 -5.83 16.92 22.22
N LEU A 32 -7.06 17.20 21.79
CA LEU A 32 -7.37 17.51 20.39
C LEU A 32 -6.69 18.80 19.94
N SER A 33 -6.67 19.84 20.78
CA SER A 33 -5.95 21.09 20.48
C SER A 33 -4.45 20.84 20.32
N MET A 34 -3.82 20.14 21.26
CA MET A 34 -2.38 19.82 21.18
C MET A 34 -2.05 19.01 19.92
N PHE A 35 -2.92 18.08 19.54
CA PHE A 35 -2.77 17.31 18.32
C PHE A 35 -2.90 18.18 17.07
N GLN A 36 -3.88 19.09 17.02
CA GLN A 36 -4.05 20.05 15.93
C GLN A 36 -2.81 20.95 15.78
N ASP A 37 -2.28 21.47 16.88
CA ASP A 37 -1.07 22.30 16.89
C ASP A 37 0.14 21.52 16.39
N ALA A 38 0.30 20.26 16.79
CA ALA A 38 1.37 19.39 16.33
C ALA A 38 1.28 19.05 14.84
N VAL A 39 0.06 18.80 14.33
CA VAL A 39 -0.19 18.58 12.90
C VAL A 39 0.11 19.87 12.12
N GLN A 40 -0.35 21.03 12.59
CA GLN A 40 -0.08 22.31 11.93
C GLN A 40 1.42 22.61 11.85
N ALA A 41 2.15 22.47 12.97
CA ALA A 41 3.59 22.68 13.01
C ALA A 41 4.35 21.71 12.07
N SER A 42 3.90 20.46 12.01
CA SER A 42 4.46 19.45 11.11
C SER A 42 4.15 19.75 9.64
N ALA A 43 2.95 20.26 9.34
CA ALA A 43 2.54 20.65 8.00
C ALA A 43 3.42 21.79 7.48
N THR A 44 3.67 22.81 8.30
CA THR A 44 4.61 23.90 7.99
C THR A 44 6.04 23.39 7.78
N LYS A 45 6.52 22.46 8.61
CA LYS A 45 7.86 21.89 8.48
C LYS A 45 8.05 21.07 7.19
N LEU A 46 6.98 20.42 6.72
CA LEU A 46 6.99 19.53 5.56
C LEU A 46 6.54 20.22 4.26
N ASP A 47 6.24 21.52 4.30
CA ASP A 47 5.68 22.28 3.17
C ASP A 47 4.41 21.62 2.60
N MET A 48 3.52 21.17 3.49
CA MET A 48 2.23 20.54 3.16
C MET A 48 1.06 21.35 3.72
N THR A 49 -0.12 21.22 3.11
CA THR A 49 -1.33 21.79 3.70
C THR A 49 -1.73 21.01 4.96
N TYR A 50 -2.37 21.70 5.90
CA TYR A 50 -2.91 21.08 7.12
C TYR A 50 -3.89 19.94 6.77
N GLU A 51 -4.71 20.13 5.75
CA GLU A 51 -5.72 19.17 5.31
C GLU A 51 -5.09 17.90 4.75
N ASP A 52 -4.03 18.04 3.94
CA ASP A 52 -3.27 16.89 3.40
C ASP A 52 -2.55 16.12 4.50
N LEU A 53 -1.88 16.83 5.40
CA LEU A 53 -1.19 16.17 6.50
C LEU A 53 -2.20 15.52 7.45
N GLN A 54 -3.31 16.18 7.76
CA GLN A 54 -4.39 15.61 8.57
C GLN A 54 -4.99 14.36 7.91
N ALA A 55 -5.14 14.32 6.59
CA ALA A 55 -5.57 13.12 5.87
C ALA A 55 -4.55 11.99 6.02
N VAL A 56 -3.24 12.27 5.89
CA VAL A 56 -2.17 11.30 6.13
C VAL A 56 -2.13 10.84 7.60
N THR A 57 -2.33 11.75 8.56
CA THR A 57 -2.37 11.43 9.98
C THR A 57 -3.61 10.60 10.31
N ARG A 58 -4.77 10.89 9.73
CA ARG A 58 -5.99 10.07 9.87
C ARG A 58 -5.83 8.67 9.26
N LEU A 59 -5.06 8.55 8.18
CA LEU A 59 -4.71 7.26 7.57
C LEU A 59 -3.69 6.47 8.40
N THR A 60 -2.92 7.15 9.26
CA THR A 60 -1.89 6.58 10.14
C THR A 60 -2.30 6.50 11.61
N LEU A 61 -3.47 7.05 11.97
CA LEU A 61 -4.12 6.78 13.26
C LEU A 61 -4.17 5.27 13.41
N THR A 62 -3.56 4.80 14.49
CA THR A 62 -3.55 3.41 14.89
C THR A 62 -4.99 2.94 14.99
N GLU A 63 -5.48 2.30 13.93
CA GLU A 63 -6.58 1.36 14.08
C GLU A 63 -6.09 0.34 15.09
N ASP A 64 -6.72 0.31 16.28
CA ASP A 64 -6.65 -0.83 17.18
C ASP A 64 -7.11 -2.01 16.34
N LYS A 65 -6.15 -2.72 15.73
CA LYS A 65 -6.44 -4.00 15.15
C LYS A 65 -6.99 -4.79 16.32
N LYS A 66 -8.25 -5.21 16.20
CA LYS A 66 -8.71 -6.43 16.86
C LYS A 66 -7.75 -7.52 16.40
N SER A 67 -6.66 -7.67 17.15
CA SER A 67 -5.71 -8.75 16.94
C SER A 67 -6.53 -10.01 17.05
N ARG A 68 -6.35 -10.94 16.10
CA ARG A 68 -7.14 -12.17 16.11
C ARG A 68 -6.94 -12.81 17.49
N PRO A 69 -8.02 -13.18 18.18
CA PRO A 69 -7.88 -13.77 19.51
C PRO A 69 -7.03 -15.03 19.37
N VAL A 70 -6.12 -15.24 20.33
CA VAL A 70 -5.40 -16.50 20.42
C VAL A 70 -6.43 -17.60 20.67
N THR A 71 -6.50 -18.56 19.76
CA THR A 71 -7.47 -19.66 19.80
C THR A 71 -6.81 -20.95 20.28
N LEU A 72 -7.63 -21.93 20.69
CA LEU A 72 -7.17 -23.28 21.01
C LEU A 72 -6.34 -23.89 19.85
N TRP A 73 -6.72 -23.60 18.61
CA TRP A 73 -5.98 -24.03 17.42
C TRP A 73 -4.53 -23.55 17.41
N ASN A 74 -4.25 -22.32 17.88
CA ASN A 74 -2.89 -21.80 17.97
C ASN A 74 -2.05 -22.61 18.97
N ALA A 75 -2.65 -23.02 20.09
CA ALA A 75 -1.97 -23.82 21.10
C ALA A 75 -1.73 -25.26 20.59
N CYS A 76 -2.70 -25.88 19.90
CA CYS A 76 -2.51 -27.20 19.30
C CYS A 76 -1.40 -27.21 18.24
N VAL A 77 -1.33 -26.19 17.38
CA VAL A 77 -0.24 -26.09 16.38
C VAL A 77 1.13 -25.91 17.04
N ALA A 78 1.21 -25.13 18.12
CA ALA A 78 2.45 -24.98 18.89
C ALA A 78 2.87 -26.31 19.53
N TYR A 79 1.94 -26.99 20.19
CA TYR A 79 2.15 -28.31 20.79
C TYR A 79 2.62 -29.36 19.77
N SER A 80 1.92 -29.48 18.63
CA SER A 80 2.29 -30.44 17.58
C SER A 80 3.67 -30.18 16.99
N ARG A 81 4.07 -28.91 16.89
CA ARG A 81 5.41 -28.53 16.43
C ARG A 81 6.50 -28.91 17.44
N ASP A 82 6.22 -28.79 18.73
CA ASP A 82 7.19 -29.11 19.79
C ASP A 82 7.42 -30.63 19.90
N ILE A 83 6.41 -31.44 19.60
CA ILE A 83 6.49 -32.91 19.61
C ILE A 83 7.13 -33.46 18.35
N HIS A 84 6.96 -32.76 17.22
CA HIS A 84 7.53 -33.14 15.93
C HIS A 84 8.53 -32.09 15.42
N PRO A 85 9.68 -31.90 16.11
CA PRO A 85 10.67 -30.93 15.68
C PRO A 85 11.27 -31.35 14.33
N GLY A 86 11.09 -30.50 13.32
CA GLY A 86 11.61 -30.73 11.96
C GLY A 86 10.64 -31.42 10.99
N ALA A 87 9.42 -31.75 11.43
CA ALA A 87 8.36 -32.21 10.53
C ALA A 87 7.94 -31.13 9.53
N ASP A 88 7.43 -31.56 8.38
CA ASP A 88 6.88 -30.65 7.39
C ASP A 88 5.59 -30.00 7.90
N TRP A 89 5.26 -28.84 7.33
CA TRP A 89 4.14 -28.03 7.80
C TRP A 89 2.79 -28.71 7.61
N ASP A 90 2.63 -29.53 6.57
CA ASP A 90 1.41 -30.31 6.39
C ASP A 90 1.24 -31.40 7.45
N GLU A 91 2.34 -32.01 7.91
CA GLU A 91 2.35 -33.00 9.00
C GLU A 91 1.99 -32.36 10.34
N VAL A 92 2.59 -31.20 10.65
CA VAL A 92 2.27 -30.45 11.87
C VAL A 92 0.80 -30.02 11.89
N LEU A 93 0.25 -29.58 10.75
CA LEU A 93 -1.15 -29.18 10.67
C LEU A 93 -2.11 -30.36 10.76
N ALA A 94 -1.73 -31.53 10.23
CA ALA A 94 -2.51 -32.76 10.39
C ALA A 94 -2.57 -33.20 11.86
N GLU A 95 -1.42 -33.22 12.54
CA GLU A 95 -1.37 -33.59 13.95
C GLU A 95 -2.12 -32.58 14.83
N ALA A 96 -2.00 -31.27 14.55
CA ALA A 96 -2.72 -30.25 15.30
C ALA A 96 -4.25 -30.40 15.21
N ARG A 97 -4.78 -30.93 14.10
CA ARG A 97 -6.23 -31.26 13.99
C ARG A 97 -6.60 -32.44 14.87
N SER A 98 -5.74 -33.46 14.89
CA SER A 98 -5.91 -34.66 15.72
C SER A 98 -5.88 -34.31 17.21
N VAL A 99 -4.85 -33.58 17.65
CA VAL A 99 -4.71 -33.04 19.02
C VAL A 99 -5.93 -32.20 19.40
N LYS A 100 -6.36 -31.28 18.52
CA LYS A 100 -7.51 -30.42 18.82
C LYS A 100 -8.78 -31.23 19.10
N LEU A 101 -9.06 -32.26 18.29
CA LEU A 101 -10.23 -33.13 18.50
C LEU A 101 -10.16 -33.87 19.84
N ARG A 102 -8.98 -34.40 20.20
CA ARG A 102 -8.77 -35.07 21.49
C ARG A 102 -8.96 -34.11 22.67
N VAL A 103 -8.35 -32.93 22.61
CA VAL A 103 -8.48 -31.90 23.65
C VAL A 103 -9.92 -31.43 23.80
N GLU A 104 -10.65 -31.17 22.70
CA GLU A 104 -12.07 -30.80 22.75
C GLU A 104 -12.93 -31.92 23.36
N ALA A 105 -12.65 -33.19 23.04
CA ALA A 105 -13.35 -34.34 23.62
C ALA A 105 -13.06 -34.48 25.13
N THR A 106 -11.82 -34.30 25.56
CA THR A 106 -11.40 -34.34 26.98
C THR A 106 -12.03 -33.21 27.78
N ILE A 107 -12.10 -31.99 27.21
CA ILE A 107 -12.79 -30.85 27.85
C ILE A 107 -14.28 -31.14 28.03
N ALA A 108 -14.93 -31.76 27.04
CA ALA A 108 -16.35 -32.09 27.10
C ALA A 108 -16.67 -33.23 28.08
N ARG A 109 -15.74 -34.18 28.28
CA ARG A 109 -15.94 -35.38 29.11
C ARG A 109 -14.68 -35.74 29.93
N PRO A 110 -14.36 -34.94 30.96
CA PRO A 110 -13.11 -35.10 31.73
C PRO A 110 -13.04 -36.43 32.51
N THR A 111 -14.18 -36.96 32.95
CA THR A 111 -14.25 -38.20 33.74
C THR A 111 -14.04 -39.48 32.94
N THR A 112 -14.03 -39.42 31.61
CA THR A 112 -13.86 -40.60 30.72
C THR A 112 -12.56 -40.57 29.92
N ALA A 113 -11.75 -39.52 30.08
CA ALA A 113 -10.47 -39.39 29.39
C ALA A 113 -9.41 -40.24 30.09
N ASP A 114 -8.53 -40.86 29.30
CA ASP A 114 -7.33 -41.51 29.82
C ASP A 114 -6.33 -40.48 30.37
N GLU A 115 -5.37 -40.94 31.18
CA GLU A 115 -4.36 -40.08 31.82
C GLU A 115 -3.54 -39.31 30.77
N ASP A 116 -3.25 -39.92 29.62
CA ASP A 116 -2.49 -39.31 28.53
C ASP A 116 -3.25 -38.16 27.87
N ALA A 117 -4.55 -38.32 27.58
CA ALA A 117 -5.37 -37.24 27.02
C ALA A 117 -5.64 -36.13 28.04
N GLN A 118 -5.64 -36.44 29.35
CA GLN A 118 -5.72 -35.43 30.40
C GLN A 118 -4.43 -34.59 30.48
N GLU A 119 -3.25 -35.21 30.39
CA GLU A 119 -1.98 -34.48 30.38
C GLU A 119 -1.82 -33.67 29.08
N GLU A 120 -2.15 -34.22 27.91
CA GLU A 120 -2.15 -33.49 26.63
C GLU A 120 -3.07 -32.26 26.70
N CYS A 121 -4.29 -32.41 27.27
CA CYS A 121 -5.21 -31.30 27.49
C CYS A 121 -4.61 -30.23 28.41
N ARG A 122 -3.93 -30.64 29.49
CA ARG A 122 -3.28 -29.72 30.43
C ARG A 122 -2.18 -28.90 29.77
N VAL A 123 -1.30 -29.56 29.01
CA VAL A 123 -0.18 -28.91 28.30
C VAL A 123 -0.71 -27.92 27.25
N VAL A 124 -1.72 -28.31 26.47
CA VAL A 124 -2.33 -27.42 25.46
C VAL A 124 -3.03 -26.21 26.10
N GLN A 125 -3.69 -26.39 27.25
CA GLN A 125 -4.31 -25.28 27.99
C GLN A 125 -3.26 -24.31 28.57
N ASP A 126 -2.14 -24.82 29.07
CA ASP A 126 -1.05 -23.98 29.56
C ASP A 126 -0.41 -23.18 28.41
N LEU A 127 -0.14 -23.82 27.27
CA LEU A 127 0.30 -23.15 26.03
C LEU A 127 -0.69 -22.07 25.57
N LEU A 128 -2.00 -22.33 25.64
CA LEU A 128 -3.01 -21.33 25.32
C LEU A 128 -2.93 -20.11 26.25
N GLN A 129 -2.72 -20.33 27.55
CA GLN A 129 -2.60 -19.26 28.53
C GLN A 129 -1.30 -18.47 28.35
N GLN A 130 -0.18 -19.13 28.07
CA GLN A 130 1.10 -18.49 27.76
C GLN A 130 1.01 -17.64 26.49
N LEU A 131 0.38 -18.16 25.42
CA LEU A 131 0.19 -17.44 24.18
C LEU A 131 -0.74 -16.23 24.35
N ARG A 132 -1.79 -16.33 25.19
CA ARG A 132 -2.65 -15.18 25.55
C ARG A 132 -1.87 -14.11 26.31
N THR A 133 -1.07 -14.52 27.29
CA THR A 133 -0.27 -13.59 28.11
C THR A 133 0.72 -12.83 27.24
N ARG A 134 1.47 -13.55 26.37
CA ARG A 134 2.38 -12.91 25.40
C ARG A 134 1.65 -12.01 24.41
N HIS A 135 0.48 -12.43 23.93
CA HIS A 135 -0.33 -11.63 23.01
C HIS A 135 -0.85 -10.34 23.67
N ASP A 136 -1.19 -10.39 24.96
CA ASP A 136 -1.60 -9.24 25.75
C ASP A 136 -0.43 -8.30 26.09
N GLU A 137 0.76 -8.85 26.35
CA GLU A 137 2.02 -8.11 26.54
C GLU A 137 2.53 -7.45 25.25
N ASP A 138 2.38 -8.13 24.11
CA ASP A 138 2.75 -7.65 22.76
C ASP A 138 1.71 -6.68 22.16
N LYS A 139 0.72 -6.23 22.93
CA LYS A 139 -0.15 -5.08 22.58
C LYS A 139 0.59 -3.75 22.61
N VAL A 140 1.84 -3.74 22.16
CA VAL A 140 2.46 -2.50 21.70
C VAL A 140 1.55 -2.00 20.57
N PRO A 141 1.02 -0.76 20.65
CA PRO A 141 0.28 -0.19 19.54
C PRO A 141 1.23 -0.11 18.35
N VAL A 142 1.17 -1.13 17.48
CA VAL A 142 1.95 -1.13 16.26
C VAL A 142 1.35 -0.05 15.40
N VAL A 143 2.04 1.09 15.32
CA VAL A 143 1.82 2.11 14.30
C VAL A 143 2.10 1.43 12.97
N LYS A 144 1.07 0.75 12.44
CA LYS A 144 1.06 0.40 11.04
C LYS A 144 0.81 1.71 10.34
N THR A 145 1.89 2.44 10.05
CA THR A 145 1.94 3.17 8.79
C THR A 145 1.40 2.20 7.76
N LYS A 146 0.17 2.41 7.28
CA LYS A 146 -0.44 1.54 6.27
C LYS A 146 0.59 1.48 5.17
N THR A 147 1.27 0.35 5.05
CA THR A 147 2.33 0.20 4.05
C THR A 147 1.70 0.59 2.73
N GLN A 148 2.43 1.26 1.83
CA GLN A 148 1.85 1.70 0.57
C GLN A 148 1.11 0.56 -0.15
N ARG A 149 1.65 -0.67 -0.03
CA ARG A 149 1.02 -1.92 -0.49
C ARG A 149 -0.35 -2.19 0.17
N GLY A 150 -0.47 -1.99 1.48
CA GLY A 150 -1.73 -2.13 2.22
C GLY A 150 -2.77 -1.08 1.81
N ILE A 151 -2.36 0.18 1.61
CA ILE A 151 -3.25 1.24 1.10
C ILE A 151 -3.75 0.89 -0.29
N SER A 152 -2.84 0.55 -1.22
CA SER A 152 -3.21 0.17 -2.58
C SER A 152 -4.16 -1.04 -2.62
N SER A 153 -3.94 -2.04 -1.76
CA SER A 153 -4.83 -3.20 -1.65
C SER A 153 -6.21 -2.82 -1.13
N HIS A 154 -6.30 -1.96 -0.11
CA HIS A 154 -7.58 -1.48 0.43
C HIS A 154 -8.37 -0.69 -0.62
N VAL A 155 -7.67 0.19 -1.34
CA VAL A 155 -8.23 0.98 -2.44
C VAL A 155 -8.75 0.05 -3.54
N ALA A 156 -7.96 -0.93 -3.98
CA ALA A 156 -8.39 -1.91 -4.98
C ALA A 156 -9.65 -2.69 -4.54
N HIS A 157 -9.74 -3.09 -3.26
CA HIS A 157 -10.94 -3.75 -2.73
C HIS A 157 -12.17 -2.84 -2.70
N ALA A 158 -12.02 -1.59 -2.24
CA ALA A 158 -13.11 -0.63 -2.19
C ALA A 158 -13.65 -0.33 -3.59
N ILE A 159 -12.74 -0.08 -4.54
CA ILE A 159 -13.04 0.09 -5.95
C ILE A 159 -13.80 -1.12 -6.52
N GLY A 160 -13.31 -2.33 -6.26
CA GLY A 160 -13.94 -3.55 -6.75
C GLY A 160 -15.37 -3.73 -6.22
N ARG A 161 -15.69 -3.21 -5.03
CA ARG A 161 -17.06 -3.18 -4.51
C ARG A 161 -17.92 -2.14 -5.23
N ILE A 162 -17.40 -0.92 -5.38
CA ILE A 162 -18.09 0.17 -6.09
C ILE A 162 -18.43 -0.26 -7.53
N SER A 163 -17.47 -0.84 -8.25
CA SER A 163 -17.67 -1.37 -9.60
C SER A 163 -18.83 -2.37 -9.66
N LYS A 164 -18.88 -3.33 -8.74
CA LYS A 164 -19.96 -4.32 -8.69
C LYS A 164 -21.32 -3.70 -8.38
N GLU A 165 -21.37 -2.75 -7.43
CA GLU A 165 -22.62 -2.07 -7.07
C GLU A 165 -23.14 -1.21 -8.23
N LEU A 166 -22.26 -0.51 -8.95
CA LEU A 166 -22.60 0.25 -10.16
C LEU A 166 -23.06 -0.66 -11.31
N ASP A 167 -22.39 -1.79 -11.53
CA ASP A 167 -22.85 -2.80 -12.50
C ASP A 167 -24.24 -3.35 -12.16
N SER A 168 -24.52 -3.59 -10.88
CA SER A 168 -25.85 -4.01 -10.43
C SER A 168 -26.90 -2.92 -10.70
N LEU A 169 -26.59 -1.65 -10.43
CA LEU A 169 -27.48 -0.53 -10.73
C LEU A 169 -27.72 -0.37 -12.23
N HIS A 170 -26.67 -0.48 -13.05
CA HIS A 170 -26.79 -0.45 -14.51
C HIS A 170 -27.70 -1.57 -15.01
N LYS A 171 -27.52 -2.81 -14.55
CA LYS A 171 -28.36 -3.94 -14.97
C LYS A 171 -29.82 -3.83 -14.52
N ALA A 172 -30.06 -3.28 -13.33
CA ALA A 172 -31.40 -3.21 -12.75
C ALA A 172 -32.21 -1.99 -13.23
N PHE A 173 -31.54 -0.86 -13.49
CA PHE A 173 -32.18 0.43 -13.71
C PHE A 173 -31.68 1.18 -14.95
N ASP A 174 -30.82 0.57 -15.78
CA ASP A 174 -30.17 1.16 -16.96
C ASP A 174 -29.46 2.49 -16.65
N VAL A 175 -28.88 2.61 -15.45
CA VAL A 175 -28.08 3.77 -15.08
C VAL A 175 -26.72 3.67 -15.76
N GLU A 176 -26.37 4.66 -16.56
CA GLU A 176 -25.06 4.79 -17.17
C GLU A 176 -24.08 5.46 -16.19
N TYR A 177 -22.85 4.98 -16.14
CA TYR A 177 -21.87 5.46 -15.18
C TYR A 177 -20.46 5.47 -15.76
N ALA A 178 -19.64 6.41 -15.29
CA ALA A 178 -18.20 6.40 -15.49
C ALA A 178 -17.54 6.89 -14.20
N VAL A 179 -16.65 6.07 -13.65
CA VAL A 179 -15.88 6.34 -12.44
C VAL A 179 -14.42 6.36 -12.82
N LEU A 180 -13.79 7.50 -12.57
CA LEU A 180 -12.36 7.69 -12.71
C LEU A 180 -11.78 7.88 -11.32
N LEU A 181 -10.83 7.02 -10.95
CA LEU A 181 -10.06 7.19 -9.73
C LEU A 181 -8.63 7.59 -10.10
N THR A 182 -8.15 8.66 -9.49
CA THR A 182 -6.78 9.12 -9.63
C THR A 182 -6.22 9.47 -8.25
N ARG A 183 -4.89 9.63 -8.17
CA ARG A 183 -4.26 10.13 -6.94
C ARG A 183 -4.70 11.57 -6.70
N GLY A 184 -4.98 11.94 -5.44
CA GLY A 184 -5.28 13.32 -5.07
C GLY A 184 -4.04 14.16 -4.73
N THR A 185 -2.93 13.50 -4.39
CA THR A 185 -1.65 14.13 -4.06
C THR A 185 -0.49 13.33 -4.65
N GLU A 186 0.68 13.96 -4.80
CA GLU A 186 1.90 13.29 -5.29
C GLU A 186 2.38 12.16 -4.38
N ALA A 187 2.16 12.30 -3.07
CA ALA A 187 2.54 11.32 -2.06
C ALA A 187 1.73 10.01 -2.14
N SER A 188 0.62 10.01 -2.88
CA SER A 188 -0.22 8.82 -3.05
C SER A 188 0.25 7.95 -4.21
N HIS A 189 0.42 6.66 -3.95
CA HIS A 189 0.86 5.64 -4.92
C HIS A 189 -0.30 4.81 -5.47
N ILE A 190 -1.48 5.43 -5.61
CA ILE A 190 -2.65 4.80 -6.23
C ILE A 190 -2.49 4.89 -7.75
N ARG A 191 -2.60 3.75 -8.44
CA ARG A 191 -2.64 3.73 -9.90
C ARG A 191 -4.00 4.26 -10.38
N PRO A 192 -4.04 5.03 -11.48
CA PRO A 192 -5.31 5.41 -12.09
C PRO A 192 -6.14 4.18 -12.39
N TRP A 193 -7.42 4.31 -12.16
CA TRP A 193 -8.37 3.24 -12.37
C TRP A 193 -9.65 3.80 -12.97
N VAL A 194 -10.25 3.02 -13.87
CA VAL A 194 -11.44 3.41 -14.61
C VAL A 194 -12.43 2.26 -14.56
N CYS A 195 -13.70 2.59 -14.39
CA CYS A 195 -14.81 1.67 -14.62
C CYS A 195 -16.02 2.44 -15.12
N SER A 196 -16.65 1.91 -16.14
CA SER A 196 -17.75 2.53 -16.83
C SER A 196 -18.71 1.48 -17.36
N SER A 197 -19.95 1.90 -17.55
CA SER A 197 -20.89 1.15 -18.38
C SER A 197 -20.48 1.24 -19.86
N PRO A 198 -20.89 0.28 -20.71
CA PRO A 198 -20.53 0.29 -22.13
C PRO A 198 -20.97 1.55 -22.88
N LYS A 199 -22.17 2.09 -22.61
CA LYS A 199 -22.63 3.31 -23.30
C LYS A 199 -21.88 4.55 -22.82
N ALA A 200 -21.44 4.58 -21.56
CA ALA A 200 -20.61 5.66 -21.05
C ALA A 200 -19.23 5.66 -21.72
N ASP A 201 -18.58 4.50 -21.83
CA ASP A 201 -17.29 4.39 -22.52
C ASP A 201 -17.39 4.79 -24.00
N ASP A 202 -18.46 4.36 -24.67
CA ASP A 202 -18.81 4.78 -26.03
C ASP A 202 -19.03 6.29 -26.15
N PHE A 203 -19.72 6.89 -25.18
CA PHE A 203 -19.96 8.34 -25.13
C PHE A 203 -18.64 9.10 -25.06
N PHE A 204 -17.72 8.71 -24.16
CA PHE A 204 -16.43 9.37 -24.05
C PHE A 204 -15.59 9.21 -25.32
N SER A 205 -15.52 7.99 -25.85
CA SER A 205 -14.74 7.72 -27.06
C SER A 205 -15.29 8.47 -28.29
N LYS A 206 -16.61 8.56 -28.46
CA LYS A 206 -17.25 9.13 -29.65
C LYS A 206 -17.55 10.63 -29.54
N ARG A 207 -17.84 11.15 -28.35
CA ARG A 207 -18.24 12.56 -28.14
C ARG A 207 -17.16 13.41 -27.51
N VAL A 208 -16.38 12.83 -26.61
CA VAL A 208 -15.25 13.51 -25.97
C VAL A 208 -13.96 13.25 -26.74
N GLU A 209 -13.98 12.31 -27.70
CA GLU A 209 -12.85 11.91 -28.54
C GLU A 209 -11.61 11.50 -27.72
N LYS A 210 -11.87 10.93 -26.53
CA LYS A 210 -10.84 10.45 -25.61
C LYS A 210 -11.32 9.20 -24.91
N GLU A 211 -10.44 8.22 -24.81
CA GLU A 211 -10.67 7.06 -23.97
C GLU A 211 -10.69 7.48 -22.49
N LEU A 212 -11.54 6.84 -21.69
CA LEU A 212 -11.61 7.13 -20.25
C LEU A 212 -10.27 6.92 -19.53
N ASN A 213 -9.47 5.94 -19.97
CA ASN A 213 -8.13 5.72 -19.44
C ASN A 213 -7.20 6.92 -19.68
N ASP A 214 -7.29 7.55 -20.85
CA ASP A 214 -6.51 8.75 -21.15
C ASP A 214 -6.95 9.94 -20.31
N ILE A 215 -8.26 10.06 -20.03
CA ILE A 215 -8.80 11.08 -19.15
C ILE A 215 -8.28 10.89 -17.72
N ALA A 216 -8.35 9.66 -17.17
CA ALA A 216 -7.81 9.36 -15.84
C ALA A 216 -6.30 9.65 -15.75
N LEU A 217 -5.54 9.29 -16.79
CA LEU A 217 -4.11 9.60 -16.86
C LEU A 217 -3.84 11.11 -16.95
N SER A 218 -4.70 11.87 -17.63
CA SER A 218 -4.59 13.33 -17.72
C SER A 218 -4.89 13.99 -16.37
N MET A 219 -5.91 13.53 -15.66
CA MET A 219 -6.26 13.99 -14.31
C MET A 219 -5.14 13.68 -13.31
N GLU A 220 -4.54 12.50 -13.37
CA GLU A 220 -3.34 12.18 -12.59
C GLU A 220 -2.18 13.12 -12.92
N GLY A 221 -1.99 13.45 -14.20
CA GLY A 221 -1.00 14.42 -14.64
C GLY A 221 -1.20 15.80 -13.99
N HIS A 222 -2.43 16.29 -13.89
CA HIS A 222 -2.72 17.56 -13.22
C HIS A 222 -2.35 17.58 -11.74
N VAL A 223 -2.57 16.47 -11.03
CA VAL A 223 -2.26 16.39 -9.60
C VAL A 223 -0.75 16.44 -9.34
N VAL A 224 0.06 15.93 -10.28
CA VAL A 224 1.53 15.88 -10.17
C VAL A 224 2.21 17.11 -10.81
N PHE A 225 1.55 17.85 -11.68
CA PHE A 225 2.17 18.92 -12.46
C PHE A 225 1.43 20.27 -12.40
N GLY A 226 0.29 20.35 -11.72
CA GLY A 226 -0.54 21.55 -11.61
C GLY A 226 -1.23 21.96 -12.92
N ALA A 227 -1.73 23.21 -12.97
CA ALA A 227 -2.41 23.80 -14.14
C ALA A 227 -1.44 24.17 -15.29
N ALA A 228 -0.12 24.03 -15.10
CA ALA A 228 0.89 24.26 -16.13
C ALA A 228 0.96 23.14 -17.19
N SER A 229 -0.08 22.31 -17.29
CA SER A 229 -0.17 21.13 -18.15
C SER A 229 -0.42 21.44 -19.63
N ASP A 230 -0.68 22.70 -20.00
CA ASP A 230 -0.84 23.11 -21.41
C ASP A 230 0.45 22.98 -22.24
N ILE A 231 1.57 22.59 -21.62
CA ILE A 231 2.81 22.28 -22.31
C ILE A 231 2.83 20.82 -22.83
N PHE A 232 1.85 19.98 -22.49
CA PHE A 232 1.81 18.56 -22.89
C PHE A 232 1.05 18.27 -24.18
N LYS A 233 1.30 19.04 -25.24
CA LYS A 233 1.30 18.46 -26.58
C LYS A 233 2.50 17.49 -26.70
N GLY A 234 2.39 16.30 -26.08
CA GLY A 234 3.17 15.13 -26.49
C GLY A 234 4.30 14.59 -25.59
N GLY A 235 4.17 14.48 -24.26
CA GLY A 235 5.07 13.57 -23.52
C GLY A 235 5.16 13.72 -22.00
N LYS A 236 4.63 12.74 -21.26
CA LYS A 236 4.61 12.67 -19.79
C LYS A 236 6.02 12.52 -19.17
N PRO A 237 6.33 13.14 -18.00
CA PRO A 237 7.61 12.95 -17.28
C PRO A 237 7.79 11.59 -16.59
N VAL A 238 6.70 10.94 -16.17
CA VAL A 238 6.73 9.54 -15.69
C VAL A 238 6.99 8.59 -16.87
N ALA A 239 6.47 8.92 -18.05
CA ALA A 239 6.79 8.19 -19.26
C ALA A 239 8.28 8.36 -19.61
N ALA A 240 8.91 9.53 -19.43
CA ALA A 240 10.35 9.69 -19.74
C ALA A 240 11.27 8.66 -19.05
N ARG A 241 11.00 8.27 -17.80
CA ARG A 241 11.79 7.23 -17.10
C ARG A 241 11.62 5.83 -17.68
N THR A 242 10.51 5.56 -18.36
CA THR A 242 10.19 4.26 -18.98
C THR A 242 10.51 4.28 -20.48
N LEU A 243 10.16 5.36 -21.17
CA LEU A 243 10.36 5.62 -22.59
C LEU A 243 11.82 5.71 -22.97
N VAL A 244 12.69 6.30 -22.14
CA VAL A 244 14.13 6.36 -22.45
C VAL A 244 14.74 4.95 -22.46
N PRO A 245 14.58 4.10 -21.42
CA PRO A 245 15.02 2.71 -21.48
C PRO A 245 14.38 1.94 -22.62
N ASP A 246 13.08 2.12 -22.88
CA ASP A 246 12.39 1.39 -23.95
C ASP A 246 12.92 1.78 -25.34
N ALA A 247 13.10 3.07 -25.60
CA ALA A 247 13.65 3.57 -26.86
C ALA A 247 15.08 3.10 -27.08
N LEU A 248 15.92 3.18 -26.04
CA LEU A 248 17.31 2.73 -26.16
C LEU A 248 17.43 1.20 -26.23
N ASN A 249 16.63 0.44 -25.47
CA ASN A 249 16.59 -1.03 -25.59
C ASN A 249 16.10 -1.47 -26.96
N LYS A 250 15.13 -0.76 -27.55
CA LYS A 250 14.67 -1.01 -28.92
C LYS A 250 15.81 -0.80 -29.92
N GLN A 251 16.50 0.34 -29.89
CA GLN A 251 17.68 0.59 -30.74
C GLN A 251 18.77 -0.46 -30.54
N LEU A 252 19.01 -0.88 -29.30
CA LEU A 252 20.02 -1.90 -28.98
C LEU A 252 19.70 -3.22 -29.67
N ARG A 253 18.45 -3.69 -29.58
CA ARG A 253 18.00 -4.94 -30.22
C ARG A 253 18.10 -4.85 -31.75
N GLU A 254 17.73 -3.71 -32.31
CA GLU A 254 17.83 -3.45 -33.75
C GLU A 254 19.29 -3.48 -34.23
N LEU A 255 20.23 -2.88 -33.50
CA LEU A 255 21.64 -2.79 -33.90
C LEU A 255 22.45 -4.06 -33.62
N SER A 256 22.15 -4.75 -32.51
CA SER A 256 22.86 -5.96 -32.08
C SER A 256 22.31 -7.25 -32.71
N GLY A 257 21.04 -7.24 -33.15
CA GLY A 257 20.34 -8.43 -33.64
C GLY A 257 19.85 -9.38 -32.53
N ASP A 258 20.12 -9.08 -31.26
CA ASP A 258 19.64 -9.86 -30.12
C ASP A 258 18.29 -9.30 -29.62
N SER A 259 17.20 -10.05 -29.82
CA SER A 259 15.84 -9.66 -29.42
C SER A 259 15.64 -9.54 -27.91
N LYS A 260 16.54 -10.15 -27.12
CA LYS A 260 16.53 -10.12 -25.64
C LYS A 260 17.55 -9.13 -25.08
N ALA A 261 18.21 -8.33 -25.90
CA ALA A 261 19.17 -7.35 -25.42
C ALA A 261 18.50 -6.26 -24.57
N HIS A 262 19.22 -5.84 -23.52
CA HIS A 262 18.85 -4.78 -22.60
C HIS A 262 20.10 -4.00 -22.19
N ILE A 263 19.94 -2.70 -21.88
CA ILE A 263 21.05 -1.86 -21.44
C ILE A 263 21.61 -2.35 -20.10
N PRO A 264 22.91 -2.68 -20.03
CA PRO A 264 23.59 -3.06 -18.80
C PRO A 264 23.98 -1.80 -18.01
N TRP A 265 23.03 -1.22 -17.28
CA TRP A 265 23.23 0.04 -16.53
C TRP A 265 24.41 0.02 -15.55
N SER A 266 24.70 -1.13 -14.94
CA SER A 266 25.79 -1.27 -13.96
C SER A 266 27.17 -1.51 -14.59
N LYS A 267 27.21 -1.90 -15.87
CA LYS A 267 28.42 -2.30 -16.60
C LYS A 267 28.34 -1.80 -18.05
N PRO A 268 28.44 -0.48 -18.27
CA PRO A 268 28.25 0.14 -19.59
C PRO A 268 29.22 -0.40 -20.66
N GLU A 269 30.41 -0.86 -20.28
CA GLU A 269 31.41 -1.48 -21.15
C GLU A 269 30.91 -2.74 -21.87
N LEU A 270 29.85 -3.38 -21.36
CA LEU A 270 29.21 -4.52 -22.02
C LEU A 270 28.43 -4.10 -23.26
N LEU A 271 28.04 -2.83 -23.43
CA LEU A 271 27.42 -2.37 -24.67
C LEU A 271 28.37 -2.59 -25.86
N GLU A 272 29.63 -2.19 -25.71
CA GLU A 272 30.62 -2.32 -26.79
C GLU A 272 31.12 -3.76 -26.91
N THR A 273 31.51 -4.39 -25.80
CA THR A 273 32.14 -5.72 -25.84
C THR A 273 31.18 -6.86 -26.16
N ARG A 274 29.93 -6.81 -25.67
CA ARG A 274 28.93 -7.88 -25.88
C ARG A 274 28.04 -7.62 -27.09
N TYR A 275 27.62 -6.37 -27.29
CA TYR A 275 26.64 -6.03 -28.32
C TYR A 275 27.24 -5.32 -29.53
N GLY A 276 28.51 -4.90 -29.49
CA GLY A 276 29.15 -4.16 -30.58
C GLY A 276 28.51 -2.79 -30.81
N VAL A 277 27.94 -2.20 -29.76
CA VAL A 277 27.18 -0.94 -29.84
C VAL A 277 27.70 0.03 -28.77
N ARG A 278 27.84 1.31 -29.12
CA ARG A 278 28.21 2.38 -28.17
C ARG A 278 27.08 3.38 -28.01
N ILE A 279 27.03 4.06 -26.86
CA ILE A 279 26.09 5.16 -26.62
C ILE A 279 26.73 6.50 -26.98
N VAL A 280 26.03 7.29 -27.79
CA VAL A 280 26.52 8.58 -28.30
C VAL A 280 25.62 9.71 -27.82
N GLY A 281 26.23 10.83 -27.42
CA GLY A 281 25.54 12.02 -26.96
C GLY A 281 24.98 11.91 -25.54
N TRP A 282 25.50 11.00 -24.72
CA TRP A 282 25.21 11.00 -23.30
C TRP A 282 25.83 12.24 -22.63
N PRO A 283 25.08 13.02 -21.82
CA PRO A 283 25.59 14.24 -21.20
C PRO A 283 26.44 13.91 -19.96
N SER A 284 27.59 13.27 -20.15
CA SER A 284 28.53 12.88 -19.09
C SER A 284 29.45 14.03 -18.65
N SER A 285 29.63 15.05 -19.49
CA SER A 285 30.45 16.25 -19.21
C SER A 285 29.64 17.54 -19.39
N GLY A 286 30.04 18.62 -18.70
CA GLY A 286 29.45 19.96 -18.80
C GLY A 286 28.83 20.51 -17.52
N GLU A 287 28.05 21.59 -17.65
CA GLU A 287 27.48 22.39 -16.54
C GLU A 287 26.42 21.64 -15.70
N ASN A 288 25.84 20.57 -16.26
CA ASN A 288 24.88 19.69 -15.58
C ASN A 288 25.05 18.24 -16.07
N PRO A 289 26.05 17.50 -15.57
CA PRO A 289 26.30 16.13 -16.01
C PRO A 289 25.23 15.18 -15.48
N ILE A 290 24.84 14.20 -16.28
CA ILE A 290 23.91 13.13 -15.90
C ILE A 290 24.70 11.83 -15.76
N PRO A 291 24.80 11.24 -14.55
CA PRO A 291 25.52 9.99 -14.37
C PRO A 291 24.82 8.85 -15.11
N PHE A 292 25.61 7.96 -15.71
CA PHE A 292 25.09 6.74 -16.35
C PHE A 292 24.69 5.73 -15.27
N LYS A 293 23.40 5.65 -14.96
CA LYS A 293 22.83 4.78 -13.92
C LYS A 293 21.39 4.41 -14.28
N PRO A 294 20.74 3.43 -13.62
CA PRO A 294 19.34 3.11 -13.89
C PRO A 294 18.42 4.34 -13.78
N MET A 295 17.46 4.48 -14.71
CA MET A 295 16.55 5.64 -14.76
C MET A 295 15.69 5.80 -13.50
N THR A 296 15.48 4.72 -12.74
CA THR A 296 14.82 4.74 -11.43
C THR A 296 15.60 5.54 -10.38
N MET A 297 16.92 5.66 -10.53
CA MET A 297 17.80 6.41 -9.64
C MET A 297 18.05 7.85 -10.11
N MET A 298 17.48 8.27 -11.24
CA MET A 298 17.65 9.62 -11.81
C MET A 298 16.53 10.56 -11.40
N GLY A 299 16.85 11.85 -11.22
CA GLY A 299 15.84 12.88 -10.99
C GLY A 299 14.91 13.07 -12.19
N HIS A 300 13.69 13.56 -11.96
CA HIS A 300 12.70 13.77 -13.03
C HIS A 300 13.16 14.78 -14.10
N ALA A 301 13.91 15.82 -13.70
CA ALA A 301 14.49 16.78 -14.63
C ALA A 301 15.52 16.14 -15.56
N GLN A 302 16.39 15.27 -15.01
CA GLN A 302 17.38 14.52 -15.77
C GLN A 302 16.71 13.56 -16.77
N ALA A 303 15.69 12.81 -16.31
CA ALA A 303 14.94 11.88 -17.17
C ALA A 303 14.25 12.59 -18.34
N ARG A 304 13.64 13.76 -18.09
CA ARG A 304 13.03 14.59 -19.14
C ARG A 304 14.05 15.08 -20.16
N ARG A 305 15.21 15.55 -19.69
CA ARG A 305 16.29 16.01 -20.58
C ARG A 305 16.79 14.88 -21.48
N LEU A 306 17.04 13.70 -20.91
CA LEU A 306 17.44 12.52 -21.69
C LEU A 306 16.38 12.15 -22.74
N HIS A 307 15.10 12.15 -22.36
CA HIS A 307 14.01 11.88 -23.31
C HIS A 307 13.97 12.88 -24.47
N ALA A 308 14.10 14.18 -24.19
CA ALA A 308 14.19 15.20 -25.23
C ALA A 308 15.40 14.98 -26.15
N MET A 309 16.53 14.52 -25.60
CA MET A 309 17.73 14.21 -26.39
C MET A 309 17.54 12.98 -27.29
N VAL A 310 16.81 11.96 -26.82
CA VAL A 310 16.43 10.78 -27.63
C VAL A 310 15.53 11.20 -28.78
N LEU A 311 14.48 11.99 -28.52
CA LEU A 311 13.55 12.46 -29.56
C LEU A 311 14.25 13.31 -30.63
N LYS A 312 15.23 14.13 -30.23
CA LYS A 312 16.04 14.93 -31.15
C LYS A 312 17.10 14.11 -31.90
N GLY A 313 17.28 12.83 -31.58
CA GLY A 313 18.34 11.98 -32.14
C GLY A 313 19.75 12.34 -31.65
N THR A 314 19.88 13.26 -30.69
CA THR A 314 21.16 13.66 -30.10
C THR A 314 21.70 12.62 -29.12
N LEU A 315 20.81 11.88 -28.44
CA LEU A 315 21.15 10.70 -27.64
C LEU A 315 20.68 9.45 -28.38
N ARG A 316 21.61 8.59 -28.78
CA ARG A 316 21.34 7.38 -29.59
C ARG A 316 22.40 6.30 -29.39
N LEU A 317 22.11 5.10 -29.86
CA LEU A 317 23.07 4.02 -29.98
C LEU A 317 23.65 3.94 -31.39
N GLU A 318 24.94 3.63 -31.51
CA GLU A 318 25.62 3.44 -32.80
C GLU A 318 26.40 2.12 -32.79
N LYS A 319 26.42 1.43 -33.94
CA LYS A 319 27.26 0.23 -34.09
C LYS A 319 28.72 0.65 -34.08
N VAL A 320 29.54 -0.06 -33.32
CA VAL A 320 30.99 0.13 -33.34
C VAL A 320 31.47 -0.40 -34.68
N THR A 321 31.61 0.49 -35.66
CA THR A 321 32.36 0.19 -36.87
C THR A 321 33.81 0.06 -36.46
N SER A 322 34.36 -1.14 -36.63
CA SER A 322 35.80 -1.36 -36.58
C SER A 322 36.46 -0.49 -37.63
N THR A 323 36.84 0.73 -37.23
CA THR A 323 37.89 1.48 -37.91
C THR A 323 39.16 0.66 -37.71
N GLU A 324 39.57 -0.02 -38.78
CA GLU A 324 40.97 -0.44 -38.96
C GLU A 324 41.92 0.75 -38.79
#